data_AF-A0A9X9SIM9-F1
#
_entry.id   AF-A0A9X9SIM9-F1
#
_cell.length_a   1.000
_cell.length_b   1.000
_cell.length_c   1.000
_cell.angle_alpha   90.00
_cell.angle_beta   90.00
_cell.angle_gamma   90.00
#
_symmetry.space_group_name_H-M   'P 1'
#
loop_
_entity.id
_entity.type
_entity.pdbx_description
1 polymer ?
#
loop_
_entity_poly.entity_id
_entity_poly.type
_entity_poly.pdbx_seq_one_letter_code
_entity_poly.pdbx_strand_id
1 'polypeptide(L)'
;MNKLYIDSFVEKKLTAGVQLLDEKDFPNLEQEDQLVQLVTKANRPLGMAYISKQNKGIGWYLGSTVTQLSKAYFIDLFTVAKSKRQQFAQSDLTNAYRLFNQEGDNFGGLTIDLYKDFTVFSWYNAFVYQEKEMIIEAFQEVFPEVRGAYEKNRFKGSLPESAHLYGEQAEDSFSILENGVAYQVFLNDGLMTGIFLDQHDVRKALVDGLALGKSLLNMFSYTAAFSVAAAMGGAIETTSVDLAKRSRELSVAHFEQNHLDLSTHHFVVMDVFDYFKYAKRKNLTFDVIVIDPPSFARNKKQTFSVSKDYHKLITEALDILSPKGTIIASTNAANMTVNQFKKQIIKGFGNRRPESMCLQQLPSDFTINKADERSNYLKVFTIKVRE
;
A
#
# COMPACT_ATOMS: atom_id res chain seq x y z
N MET A 1 24.64 24.58 -11.17
CA MET A 1 24.03 23.40 -10.54
C MET A 1 24.61 23.26 -9.14
N ASN A 2 23.77 23.14 -8.12
CA ASN A 2 24.24 23.09 -6.75
C ASN A 2 24.89 21.73 -6.45
N LYS A 3 25.95 21.74 -5.64
CA LYS A 3 26.69 20.54 -5.24
C LYS A 3 26.32 20.20 -3.80
N LEU A 4 25.98 18.95 -3.56
CA LEU A 4 25.77 18.40 -2.22
C LEU A 4 26.91 17.44 -1.90
N TYR A 5 27.70 17.80 -0.90
CA TYR A 5 28.84 17.01 -0.45
C TYR A 5 28.37 15.89 0.47
N ILE A 6 28.78 14.66 0.18
CA ILE A 6 28.40 13.47 0.96
C ILE A 6 29.61 12.84 1.64
N ASP A 7 29.36 12.15 2.75
CA ASP A 7 30.38 11.34 3.43
C ASP A 7 30.48 9.92 2.85
N SER A 8 31.46 9.16 3.34
CA SER A 8 31.72 7.80 2.88
C SER A 8 30.60 6.80 3.25
N PHE A 9 29.81 7.10 4.27
CA PHE A 9 28.68 6.25 4.67
C PHE A 9 27.55 6.37 3.65
N VAL A 10 27.18 7.60 3.28
CA VAL A 10 26.20 7.85 2.21
C VAL A 10 26.70 7.29 0.88
N GLU A 11 27.96 7.53 0.52
CA GLU A 11 28.56 7.01 -0.71
C GLU A 11 28.45 5.48 -0.80
N LYS A 12 28.69 4.76 0.31
CA LYS A 12 28.55 3.30 0.37
C LYS A 12 27.09 2.87 0.15
N LYS A 13 26.11 3.57 0.72
CA LYS A 13 24.67 3.27 0.51
C LYS A 13 24.29 3.45 -0.96
N LEU A 14 24.69 4.56 -1.57
CA LEU A 14 24.40 4.85 -2.98
C LEU A 14 25.05 3.83 -3.91
N THR A 15 26.30 3.46 -3.65
CA THR A 15 27.02 2.44 -4.41
C THR A 15 26.37 1.06 -4.27
N ALA A 16 25.76 0.77 -3.13
CA ALA A 16 24.99 -0.46 -2.93
C ALA A 16 23.61 -0.45 -3.63
N GLY A 17 23.20 0.67 -4.24
CA GLY A 17 21.94 0.82 -4.97
C GLY A 17 20.81 1.47 -4.17
N VAL A 18 21.04 1.91 -2.93
CA VAL A 18 20.04 2.67 -2.17
C VAL A 18 19.85 4.03 -2.84
N GLN A 19 18.61 4.34 -3.23
CA GLN A 19 18.28 5.64 -3.84
C GLN A 19 17.84 6.69 -2.81
N LEU A 20 17.24 6.27 -1.68
CA LEU A 20 16.74 7.18 -0.66
C LEU A 20 17.88 7.89 0.07
N LEU A 21 17.81 9.22 0.12
CA LEU A 21 18.66 10.07 0.95
C LEU A 21 17.97 10.29 2.31
N ASP A 22 18.55 9.75 3.39
CA ASP A 22 17.97 9.83 4.73
C ASP A 22 18.34 11.15 5.43
N GLU A 23 17.38 11.84 6.05
CA GLU A 23 17.58 13.13 6.75
C GLU A 23 18.73 13.09 7.76
N LYS A 24 18.84 11.99 8.52
CA LYS A 24 19.88 11.80 9.53
C LYS A 24 21.30 11.80 8.95
N ASP A 25 21.46 11.51 7.66
CA ASP A 25 22.76 11.46 6.98
C ASP A 25 23.16 12.87 6.46
N PHE A 26 22.26 13.87 6.55
CA PHE A 26 22.44 15.23 6.04
C PHE A 26 21.97 16.30 7.06
N PRO A 27 22.65 16.43 8.22
CA PRO A 27 22.17 17.27 9.33
C PRO A 27 22.13 18.77 9.05
N ASN A 28 22.89 19.27 8.06
CA ASN A 28 23.04 20.69 7.74
C ASN A 28 22.56 21.00 6.30
N LEU A 29 21.48 20.35 5.86
CA LEU A 29 20.92 20.62 4.53
C LEU A 29 20.16 21.95 4.53
N GLU A 30 20.68 22.94 3.80
CA GLU A 30 20.05 24.27 3.65
C GLU A 30 19.19 24.39 2.39
N GLN A 31 19.38 23.47 1.44
CA GLN A 31 18.74 23.48 0.14
C GLN A 31 17.53 22.53 0.14
N GLU A 32 16.39 22.99 -0.34
CA GLU A 32 15.20 22.18 -0.55
C GLU A 32 14.70 22.35 -2.00
N ASP A 33 13.87 21.41 -2.43
CA ASP A 33 13.13 21.38 -3.69
C ASP A 33 13.94 21.70 -4.96
N GLN A 34 15.03 20.99 -5.18
CA GLN A 34 15.91 21.22 -6.34
C GLN A 34 16.77 20.02 -6.74
N LEU A 35 17.30 20.06 -7.97
CA LEU A 35 18.34 19.14 -8.44
C LEU A 35 19.73 19.54 -7.93
N VAL A 36 20.48 18.53 -7.48
CA VAL A 36 21.86 18.68 -6.99
C VAL A 36 22.78 17.63 -7.59
N GLN A 37 24.05 17.99 -7.74
CA GLN A 37 25.12 17.03 -7.98
C GLN A 37 25.57 16.45 -6.65
N LEU A 38 25.55 15.12 -6.50
CA LEU A 38 26.20 14.47 -5.37
C LEU A 38 27.70 14.35 -5.62
N VAL A 39 28.49 14.84 -4.67
CA VAL A 39 29.96 14.89 -4.77
C VAL A 39 30.58 14.35 -3.49
N THR A 40 31.65 13.56 -3.59
CA THR A 40 32.38 13.10 -2.39
C THR A 40 33.18 14.25 -1.77
N LYS A 41 33.64 14.08 -0.52
CA LYS A 41 34.59 15.02 0.11
C LYS A 41 35.89 15.24 -0.69
N ALA A 42 36.26 14.29 -1.56
CA ALA A 42 37.41 14.40 -2.46
C ALA A 42 37.07 15.08 -3.80
N ASN A 43 35.93 15.78 -3.91
CA ASN A 43 35.44 16.43 -5.14
C ASN A 43 35.17 15.50 -6.32
N ARG A 44 34.95 14.20 -6.08
CA ARG A 44 34.57 13.25 -7.13
C ARG A 44 33.05 13.28 -7.36
N PRO A 45 32.55 13.53 -8.58
CA PRO A 45 31.11 13.48 -8.86
C PRO A 45 30.62 12.02 -8.82
N LEU A 46 29.45 11.80 -8.22
CA LEU A 46 28.80 10.49 -8.17
C LEU A 46 27.60 10.40 -9.11
N GLY A 47 26.83 11.48 -9.22
CA GLY A 47 25.64 11.55 -10.06
C GLY A 47 24.68 12.63 -9.60
N MET A 48 23.45 12.55 -10.10
CA MET A 48 22.39 13.50 -9.76
C MET A 48 21.47 12.96 -8.68
N ALA A 49 20.96 13.88 -7.86
CA ALA A 49 19.85 13.65 -6.96
C ALA A 49 18.90 14.83 -7.04
N TYR A 50 17.65 14.64 -6.63
CA TYR A 50 16.82 15.76 -6.23
C TYR A 50 16.67 15.77 -4.71
N ILE A 51 16.52 16.97 -4.16
CA ILE A 51 16.31 17.22 -2.73
C ILE A 51 14.89 17.71 -2.54
N SER A 52 14.12 17.01 -1.72
CA SER A 52 12.79 17.40 -1.27
C SER A 52 12.39 16.53 -0.09
N LYS A 53 11.85 17.14 0.95
CA LYS A 53 11.53 16.43 2.19
C LYS A 53 10.37 15.46 2.00
N GLN A 54 10.59 14.20 2.35
CA GLN A 54 9.57 13.15 2.31
C GLN A 54 9.70 12.23 3.53
N ASN A 55 8.80 12.39 4.51
CA ASN A 55 8.89 11.68 5.80
C ASN A 55 10.25 11.91 6.49
N LYS A 56 11.07 10.86 6.62
CA LYS A 56 12.45 10.90 7.17
C LYS A 56 13.53 10.96 6.08
N GLY A 57 13.13 11.06 4.81
CA GLY A 57 14.01 11.28 3.68
C GLY A 57 14.10 12.76 3.30
N ILE A 58 15.20 13.13 2.67
CA ILE A 58 15.46 14.47 2.14
C ILE A 58 15.58 14.50 0.62
N GLY A 59 15.45 13.36 -0.06
CA GLY A 59 15.56 13.31 -1.51
C GLY A 59 15.89 11.93 -2.04
N TRP A 60 16.13 11.86 -3.34
CA TRP A 60 16.39 10.62 -4.05
C TRP A 60 17.54 10.77 -5.03
N TYR A 61 18.46 9.81 -4.99
CA TYR A 61 19.53 9.66 -5.96
C TYR A 61 19.00 9.05 -7.27
N LEU A 62 19.26 9.74 -8.38
CA LEU A 62 18.74 9.44 -9.71
C LEU A 62 19.70 8.61 -10.56
N GLY A 63 20.96 8.47 -10.12
CA GLY A 63 21.99 7.71 -10.81
C GLY A 63 23.12 8.58 -11.37
N SER A 64 24.19 7.90 -11.79
CA SER A 64 25.43 8.53 -12.26
C SER A 64 25.36 9.04 -13.69
N THR A 65 24.45 8.50 -14.50
CA THR A 65 24.27 8.85 -15.91
C THR A 65 23.27 9.97 -16.12
N VAL A 66 22.45 10.29 -15.11
CA VAL A 66 21.46 11.37 -15.18
C VAL A 66 22.20 12.69 -15.05
N THR A 67 21.95 13.62 -15.97
CA THR A 67 22.56 14.97 -15.97
C THR A 67 21.51 16.08 -15.84
N GLN A 68 20.29 15.82 -16.30
CA GLN A 68 19.13 16.70 -16.20
C GLN A 68 17.85 15.88 -16.20
N LEU A 69 16.77 16.43 -15.65
CA LEU A 69 15.43 15.92 -15.87
C LEU A 69 14.89 16.49 -17.18
N SER A 70 14.33 15.62 -18.02
CA SER A 70 13.74 15.99 -19.30
C SER A 70 12.54 15.09 -19.57
N LYS A 71 11.67 15.50 -20.50
CA LYS A 71 10.56 14.67 -20.95
C LYS A 71 11.04 13.29 -21.43
N ALA A 72 12.15 13.24 -22.17
CA ALA A 72 12.76 11.98 -22.64
C ALA A 72 13.19 11.06 -21.49
N TYR A 73 13.75 11.62 -20.41
CA TYR A 73 14.10 10.84 -19.23
C TYR A 73 12.87 10.16 -18.61
N PHE A 74 11.74 10.87 -18.51
CA PHE A 74 10.51 10.29 -17.98
C PHE A 74 9.85 9.29 -18.96
N ILE A 75 9.92 9.53 -20.27
CA ILE A 75 9.47 8.57 -21.29
C ILE A 75 10.20 7.23 -21.12
N ASP A 76 11.53 7.27 -20.94
CA ASP A 76 12.33 6.06 -20.74
C ASP A 76 11.90 5.31 -19.46
N LEU A 77 11.73 6.04 -18.35
CA LEU A 77 11.27 5.45 -17.08
C LEU A 77 9.90 4.78 -17.23
N PHE A 78 8.94 5.47 -17.85
CA PHE A 78 7.58 4.95 -18.05
C PHE A 78 7.55 3.78 -19.02
N THR A 79 8.35 3.80 -20.09
CA THR A 79 8.46 2.70 -21.04
C THR A 79 8.97 1.43 -20.35
N VAL A 80 10.01 1.56 -19.53
CA VAL A 80 10.54 0.46 -18.72
C VAL A 80 9.47 -0.02 -17.72
N ALA A 81 8.81 0.88 -17.00
CA ALA A 81 7.76 0.53 -16.05
C ALA A 81 6.57 -0.21 -16.70
N LYS A 82 6.14 0.22 -17.89
CA LYS A 82 5.10 -0.42 -18.73
C LYS A 82 5.52 -1.82 -19.14
N SER A 83 6.78 -2.02 -19.54
CA SER A 83 7.30 -3.34 -19.93
C SER A 83 7.28 -4.36 -18.79
N LYS A 84 7.52 -3.93 -17.54
CA LYS A 84 7.50 -4.82 -16.36
C LYS A 84 6.10 -5.34 -16.01
N ARG A 85 5.04 -4.73 -16.57
CA ARG A 85 3.64 -4.93 -16.18
C ARG A 85 2.78 -5.52 -17.29
N GLN A 86 3.39 -6.05 -18.34
CA GLN A 86 2.68 -6.65 -19.48
C GLN A 86 1.70 -7.75 -19.06
N GLN A 87 2.03 -8.55 -18.03
CA GLN A 87 1.12 -9.59 -17.53
C GLN A 87 -0.22 -9.02 -17.01
N PHE A 88 -0.21 -7.81 -16.43
CA PHE A 88 -1.43 -7.17 -15.95
C PHE A 88 -2.19 -6.53 -17.12
N ALA A 89 -1.48 -5.88 -18.04
CA ALA A 89 -2.08 -5.28 -19.23
C ALA A 89 -2.76 -6.32 -20.16
N GLN A 90 -2.31 -7.58 -20.12
CA GLN A 90 -2.87 -8.69 -20.90
C GLN A 90 -3.92 -9.51 -20.13
N SER A 91 -4.23 -9.13 -18.88
CA SER A 91 -5.16 -9.88 -18.04
C SER A 91 -6.60 -9.43 -18.24
N ASP A 92 -7.49 -10.36 -18.54
CA ASP A 92 -8.93 -10.12 -18.52
C ASP A 92 -9.52 -10.16 -17.09
N LEU A 93 -8.73 -10.55 -16.09
CA LEU A 93 -9.16 -10.73 -14.71
C LEU A 93 -8.76 -9.56 -13.79
N THR A 94 -7.82 -8.71 -14.22
CA THR A 94 -7.33 -7.60 -13.41
C THR A 94 -7.11 -6.37 -14.29
N ASN A 95 -7.90 -5.32 -14.07
CA ASN A 95 -7.79 -4.05 -14.78
C ASN A 95 -7.50 -2.85 -13.85
N ALA A 96 -7.15 -3.12 -12.59
CA ALA A 96 -6.59 -2.14 -11.68
C ALA A 96 -5.29 -2.67 -11.05
N TYR A 97 -4.20 -1.93 -11.21
CA TYR A 97 -2.85 -2.32 -10.73
C TYR A 97 -1.92 -1.09 -10.73
N ARG A 98 -0.78 -1.19 -10.06
CA ARG A 98 0.20 -0.09 -10.05
C ARG A 98 0.99 -0.04 -11.36
N LEU A 99 1.07 1.13 -11.99
CA LEU A 99 1.91 1.40 -13.17
C LEU A 99 3.34 1.85 -12.85
N PHE A 100 3.52 2.58 -11.75
CA PHE A 100 4.82 3.14 -11.35
C PHE A 100 4.93 3.21 -9.82
N ASN A 101 6.01 2.70 -9.22
CA ASN A 101 6.17 2.58 -7.77
C ASN A 101 7.50 3.14 -7.25
N GLN A 102 7.59 4.47 -7.19
CA GLN A 102 8.72 5.23 -6.61
C GLN A 102 10.09 4.68 -7.07
N GLU A 103 11.03 4.50 -6.14
CA GLU A 103 12.38 3.99 -6.39
C GLU A 103 12.43 2.58 -6.97
N GLY A 104 11.35 1.81 -6.85
CA GLY A 104 11.24 0.50 -7.50
C GLY A 104 11.20 0.59 -9.03
N ASP A 105 10.78 1.75 -9.55
CA ASP A 105 10.86 2.13 -10.96
C ASP A 105 11.88 3.25 -11.20
N ASN A 106 12.88 3.38 -10.32
CA ASN A 106 14.02 4.29 -10.42
C ASN A 106 13.70 5.79 -10.35
N PHE A 107 12.55 6.18 -9.80
CA PHE A 107 12.27 7.58 -9.50
C PHE A 107 11.40 7.70 -8.25
N GLY A 108 12.03 7.96 -7.11
CA GLY A 108 11.33 8.10 -5.84
C GLY A 108 10.35 9.28 -5.80
N GLY A 109 9.35 9.22 -4.92
CA GLY A 109 8.42 10.32 -4.69
C GLY A 109 7.21 10.41 -5.63
N LEU A 110 7.10 9.49 -6.60
CA LEU A 110 5.96 9.36 -7.51
C LEU A 110 5.38 7.94 -7.48
N THR A 111 4.06 7.82 -7.43
CA THR A 111 3.38 6.59 -7.81
C THR A 111 2.25 6.87 -8.79
N ILE A 112 1.97 5.91 -9.70
CA ILE A 112 0.87 5.99 -10.67
C ILE A 112 0.08 4.68 -10.65
N ASP A 113 -1.21 4.73 -10.32
CA ASP A 113 -2.12 3.58 -10.33
C ASP A 113 -2.99 3.63 -11.58
N LEU A 114 -3.32 2.47 -12.16
CA LEU A 114 -4.38 2.32 -13.14
C LEU A 114 -5.64 1.79 -12.46
N TYR A 115 -6.79 2.39 -12.77
CA TYR A 115 -8.13 1.93 -12.41
C TYR A 115 -8.98 1.91 -13.69
N LYS A 116 -9.02 0.74 -14.35
CA LYS A 116 -9.65 0.56 -15.66
C LYS A 116 -9.04 1.51 -16.70
N ASP A 117 -9.76 2.57 -17.08
CA ASP A 117 -9.34 3.53 -18.11
C ASP A 117 -8.71 4.81 -17.54
N PHE A 118 -8.67 4.93 -16.20
CA PHE A 118 -8.24 6.13 -15.50
C PHE A 118 -6.99 5.88 -14.67
N THR A 119 -6.20 6.92 -14.46
CA THR A 119 -5.00 6.83 -13.60
C THR A 119 -5.06 7.74 -12.40
N VAL A 120 -4.35 7.36 -11.35
CA VAL A 120 -4.16 8.19 -10.15
C VAL A 120 -2.67 8.41 -9.92
N PHE A 121 -2.24 9.67 -10.04
CA PHE A 121 -0.89 10.10 -9.69
C PHE A 121 -0.85 10.43 -8.19
N SER A 122 0.11 9.90 -7.44
CA SER A 122 0.37 10.35 -6.07
C SER A 122 1.72 11.04 -5.99
N TRP A 123 1.69 12.30 -5.58
CA TRP A 123 2.86 13.16 -5.40
C TRP A 123 3.26 13.16 -3.92
N TYR A 124 4.46 12.69 -3.60
CA TYR A 124 4.87 12.52 -2.19
C TYR A 124 5.77 13.65 -1.66
N ASN A 125 6.19 14.58 -2.51
CA ASN A 125 7.00 15.73 -2.13
C ASN A 125 6.83 16.89 -3.13
N ALA A 126 7.28 18.08 -2.74
CA ALA A 126 7.00 19.32 -3.47
C ALA A 126 7.80 19.40 -4.78
N PHE A 127 9.04 18.90 -4.80
CA PHE A 127 9.87 18.91 -6.01
C PHE A 127 9.23 18.12 -7.16
N VAL A 128 8.79 16.88 -6.91
CA VAL A 128 8.15 16.07 -7.95
C VAL A 128 6.86 16.74 -8.45
N TYR A 129 6.13 17.44 -7.58
CA TYR A 129 4.96 18.21 -7.98
C TYR A 129 5.31 19.42 -8.87
N GLN A 130 6.46 20.08 -8.65
CA GLN A 130 6.93 21.16 -9.52
C GLN A 130 7.21 20.66 -10.94
N GLU A 131 7.72 19.43 -11.07
CA GLU A 131 8.01 18.78 -12.35
C GLU A 131 6.76 18.14 -13.01
N LYS A 132 5.55 18.32 -12.44
CA LYS A 132 4.36 17.57 -12.84
C LYS A 132 4.01 17.69 -14.32
N GLU A 133 4.16 18.87 -14.93
CA GLU A 133 3.77 19.10 -16.33
C GLU A 133 4.61 18.21 -17.26
N MET A 134 5.93 18.21 -17.06
CA MET A 134 6.87 17.36 -17.81
C MET A 134 6.58 15.87 -17.60
N ILE A 135 6.28 15.47 -16.36
CA ILE A 135 5.96 14.09 -16.00
C ILE A 135 4.65 13.64 -16.69
N ILE A 136 3.62 14.48 -16.70
CA ILE A 136 2.33 14.19 -17.33
C ILE A 136 2.49 14.07 -18.85
N GLU A 137 3.18 15.01 -19.49
CA GLU A 137 3.42 14.96 -20.94
C GLU A 137 4.18 13.69 -21.35
N ALA A 138 5.20 13.29 -20.58
CA ALA A 138 5.93 12.04 -20.83
C ALA A 138 5.03 10.81 -20.62
N PHE A 139 4.19 10.83 -19.60
CA PHE A 139 3.27 9.73 -19.31
C PHE A 139 2.25 9.54 -20.43
N GLN A 140 1.62 10.62 -20.91
CA GLN A 140 0.61 10.57 -21.97
C GLN A 140 1.17 10.05 -23.31
N GLU A 141 2.47 10.26 -23.57
CA GLU A 141 3.14 9.70 -24.74
C GLU A 141 3.32 8.18 -24.65
N VAL A 142 3.58 7.66 -23.45
CA VAL A 142 3.78 6.22 -23.20
C VAL A 142 2.46 5.47 -22.99
N PHE A 143 1.45 6.13 -22.45
CA PHE A 143 0.12 5.58 -22.14
C PHE A 143 -1.01 6.37 -22.82
N PRO A 144 -1.02 6.47 -24.17
CA PRO A 144 -2.07 7.19 -24.89
C PRO A 144 -3.47 6.57 -24.74
N GLU A 145 -3.56 5.33 -24.26
CA GLU A 145 -4.81 4.62 -23.99
C GLU A 145 -5.58 5.13 -22.75
N VAL A 146 -4.94 5.90 -21.87
CA VAL A 146 -5.56 6.41 -20.64
C VAL A 146 -6.51 7.58 -20.95
N ARG A 147 -7.78 7.46 -20.56
CA ARG A 147 -8.84 8.44 -20.87
C ARG A 147 -8.79 9.69 -20.00
N GLY A 148 -8.32 9.55 -18.75
CA GLY A 148 -8.22 10.66 -17.81
C GLY A 148 -7.40 10.30 -16.57
N ALA A 149 -7.06 11.31 -15.79
CA ALA A 149 -6.27 11.14 -14.58
C ALA A 149 -6.75 12.01 -13.43
N TYR A 150 -6.44 11.55 -12.22
CA TYR A 150 -6.60 12.26 -10.96
C TYR A 150 -5.25 12.33 -10.24
N GLU A 151 -5.14 13.23 -9.28
CA GLU A 151 -3.95 13.35 -8.43
C GLU A 151 -4.27 13.25 -6.94
N LYS A 152 -3.29 12.77 -6.17
CA LYS A 152 -3.27 12.74 -4.70
C LYS A 152 -2.03 13.47 -4.20
N ASN A 153 -2.25 14.57 -3.48
CA ASN A 153 -1.16 15.35 -2.89
C ASN A 153 -0.85 14.79 -1.49
N ARG A 154 0.25 14.03 -1.37
CA ARG A 154 0.63 13.28 -0.14
C ARG A 154 1.71 13.97 0.69
N PHE A 155 1.99 15.23 0.42
CA PHE A 155 2.91 16.08 1.19
C PHE A 155 2.16 17.23 1.84
N LYS A 156 2.79 17.89 2.81
CA LYS A 156 2.18 19.04 3.49
C LYS A 156 2.16 20.25 2.55
N GLY A 157 1.00 20.87 2.39
CA GLY A 157 0.84 22.07 1.58
C GLY A 157 -0.60 22.59 1.64
N SER A 158 -0.89 23.64 0.87
CA SER A 158 -2.24 24.20 0.70
C SER A 158 -3.04 23.54 -0.42
N LEU A 159 -2.44 22.59 -1.15
CA LEU A 159 -3.10 21.87 -2.23
C LEU A 159 -4.21 20.96 -1.69
N PRO A 160 -5.29 20.74 -2.46
CA PRO A 160 -6.30 19.76 -2.09
C PRO A 160 -5.68 18.36 -2.04
N GLU A 161 -6.17 17.51 -1.13
CA GLU A 161 -5.69 16.13 -1.03
C GLU A 161 -5.92 15.33 -2.31
N SER A 162 -6.97 15.67 -3.06
CA SER A 162 -7.35 15.02 -4.31
C SER A 162 -7.92 16.03 -5.30
N ALA A 163 -7.60 15.86 -6.59
CA ALA A 163 -8.19 16.64 -7.67
C ALA A 163 -8.24 15.84 -8.98
N HIS A 164 -9.14 16.22 -9.89
CA HIS A 164 -9.04 15.84 -11.30
C HIS A 164 -7.79 16.49 -11.89
N LEU A 165 -7.04 15.74 -12.71
CA LEU A 165 -5.75 16.16 -13.24
C LEU A 165 -5.84 16.52 -14.73
N TYR A 166 -6.31 15.61 -15.58
CA TYR A 166 -6.49 15.84 -17.01
C TYR A 166 -7.50 14.87 -17.63
N GLY A 167 -7.92 15.16 -18.86
CA GLY A 167 -8.74 14.26 -19.68
C GLY A 167 -10.18 14.15 -19.20
N GLU A 168 -10.81 13.01 -19.47
CA GLU A 168 -12.17 12.73 -19.05
C GLU A 168 -12.29 12.62 -17.53
N GLN A 169 -13.47 12.94 -17.00
CA GLN A 169 -13.82 12.68 -15.61
C GLN A 169 -14.47 11.31 -15.51
N ALA A 170 -14.01 10.50 -14.56
CA ALA A 170 -14.67 9.26 -14.20
C ALA A 170 -16.01 9.56 -13.49
N GLU A 171 -16.91 8.58 -13.50
CA GLU A 171 -18.05 8.58 -12.58
C GLU A 171 -17.56 8.67 -11.13
N ASP A 172 -18.37 9.26 -10.24
CA ASP A 172 -18.01 9.45 -8.82
C ASP A 172 -17.55 8.15 -8.15
N SER A 173 -18.15 7.03 -8.57
CA SER A 173 -17.68 5.69 -8.28
C SER A 173 -17.92 4.77 -9.47
N PHE A 174 -17.04 3.80 -9.69
CA PHE A 174 -17.19 2.81 -10.76
C PHE A 174 -16.55 1.47 -10.35
N SER A 175 -16.84 0.42 -11.12
CA SER A 175 -16.27 -0.91 -10.87
C SER A 175 -14.94 -1.09 -11.58
N ILE A 176 -13.96 -1.63 -10.87
CA ILE A 176 -12.79 -2.30 -11.43
C ILE A 176 -12.91 -3.81 -11.24
N LEU A 177 -12.00 -4.56 -11.86
CA LEU A 177 -11.85 -6.00 -11.71
C LEU A 177 -10.45 -6.29 -11.17
N GLU A 178 -10.35 -7.17 -10.18
CA GLU A 178 -9.09 -7.69 -9.66
C GLU A 178 -9.29 -9.17 -9.31
N ASN A 179 -8.46 -10.05 -9.88
CA ASN A 179 -8.57 -11.50 -9.70
C ASN A 179 -9.96 -12.06 -10.07
N GLY A 180 -10.64 -11.45 -11.04
CA GLY A 180 -12.00 -11.82 -11.44
C GLY A 180 -13.11 -11.37 -10.49
N VAL A 181 -12.78 -10.59 -9.45
CA VAL A 181 -13.74 -10.03 -8.49
C VAL A 181 -13.94 -8.54 -8.77
N ALA A 182 -15.19 -8.11 -8.78
CA ALA A 182 -15.54 -6.70 -8.98
C ALA A 182 -15.36 -5.90 -7.67
N TYR A 183 -14.77 -4.71 -7.75
CA TYR A 183 -14.69 -3.79 -6.62
C TYR A 183 -15.09 -2.39 -7.04
N GLN A 184 -15.92 -1.74 -6.22
CA GLN A 184 -16.26 -0.35 -6.40
C GLN A 184 -15.14 0.54 -5.87
N VAL A 185 -14.69 1.46 -6.71
CA VAL A 185 -13.63 2.44 -6.42
C VAL A 185 -14.11 3.85 -6.71
N PHE A 186 -13.41 4.82 -6.15
CA PHE A 186 -13.62 6.25 -6.39
C PHE A 186 -12.27 6.95 -6.45
N LEU A 187 -12.11 7.91 -7.36
CA LEU A 187 -10.80 8.51 -7.61
C LEU A 187 -10.63 9.89 -6.98
N ASN A 188 -11.71 10.56 -6.57
CA ASN A 188 -11.67 11.97 -6.16
C ASN A 188 -12.22 12.29 -4.77
N ASP A 189 -12.10 11.36 -3.82
CA ASP A 189 -12.61 11.54 -2.46
C ASP A 189 -11.54 11.19 -1.40
N GLY A 190 -10.78 12.22 -1.00
CA GLY A 190 -9.67 12.09 -0.07
C GLY A 190 -8.49 11.28 -0.63
N LEU A 191 -7.66 10.74 0.26
CA LEU A 191 -6.39 10.07 -0.10
C LEU A 191 -6.51 8.57 -0.45
N MET A 192 -7.69 7.98 -0.28
CA MET A 192 -7.94 6.56 -0.55
C MET A 192 -8.88 6.40 -1.74
N THR A 193 -8.96 5.19 -2.30
CA THR A 193 -9.69 4.91 -3.55
C THR A 193 -10.73 3.82 -3.43
N GLY A 194 -11.01 3.34 -2.21
CA GLY A 194 -11.92 2.22 -1.95
C GLY A 194 -11.26 0.84 -1.93
N ILE A 195 -9.99 0.73 -2.32
CA ILE A 195 -9.21 -0.52 -2.27
C ILE A 195 -7.72 -0.24 -2.15
N PHE A 196 -6.98 -1.11 -1.47
CA PHE A 196 -5.51 -1.11 -1.45
C PHE A 196 -4.99 -2.18 -2.42
N LEU A 197 -4.51 -1.73 -3.60
CA LEU A 197 -4.08 -2.63 -4.68
C LEU A 197 -2.87 -3.50 -4.31
N ASP A 198 -2.04 -3.05 -3.36
CA ASP A 198 -0.86 -3.79 -2.89
C ASP A 198 -1.19 -5.12 -2.20
N GLN A 199 -2.46 -5.37 -1.87
CA GLN A 199 -2.93 -6.60 -1.23
C GLN A 199 -3.59 -7.60 -2.21
N HIS A 200 -3.47 -7.38 -3.52
CA HIS A 200 -4.17 -8.22 -4.51
C HIS A 200 -3.77 -9.70 -4.46
N ASP A 201 -2.50 -10.03 -4.16
CA ASP A 201 -2.06 -11.43 -3.99
C ASP A 201 -2.67 -12.09 -2.74
N VAL A 202 -2.92 -11.31 -1.67
CA VAL A 202 -3.56 -11.81 -0.45
C VAL A 202 -5.05 -12.05 -0.70
N ARG A 203 -5.71 -11.12 -1.39
CA ARG A 203 -7.11 -11.31 -1.84
C ARG A 203 -7.22 -12.47 -2.81
N LYS A 204 -6.26 -12.66 -3.70
CA LYS A 204 -6.19 -13.82 -4.58
C LYS A 204 -6.21 -15.14 -3.82
N ALA A 205 -5.43 -15.26 -2.73
CA ALA A 205 -5.46 -16.47 -1.90
C ALA A 205 -6.86 -16.75 -1.31
N LEU A 206 -7.64 -15.71 -0.98
CA LEU A 206 -9.02 -15.85 -0.51
C LEU A 206 -9.96 -16.28 -1.65
N VAL A 207 -9.84 -15.67 -2.83
CA VAL A 207 -10.58 -16.06 -4.04
C VAL A 207 -10.29 -17.51 -4.42
N ASP A 208 -9.04 -17.95 -4.28
CA ASP A 208 -8.60 -19.33 -4.54
C ASP A 208 -9.03 -20.33 -3.43
N GLY A 209 -9.85 -19.92 -2.47
CA GLY A 209 -10.51 -20.82 -1.51
C GLY A 209 -9.78 -20.99 -0.17
N LEU A 210 -8.90 -20.07 0.25
CA LEU A 210 -8.29 -20.12 1.59
C LEU A 210 -9.35 -20.12 2.72
N ALA A 211 -10.49 -19.47 2.46
CA ALA A 211 -11.67 -19.43 3.33
C ALA A 211 -12.84 -20.32 2.84
N LEU A 212 -12.61 -21.25 1.91
CA LEU A 212 -13.67 -22.13 1.38
C LEU A 212 -14.36 -22.90 2.51
N GLY A 213 -15.69 -22.79 2.60
CA GLY A 213 -16.49 -23.49 3.60
C GLY A 213 -16.36 -22.94 5.02
N LYS A 214 -15.71 -21.78 5.21
CA LYS A 214 -15.32 -21.23 6.52
C LYS A 214 -16.01 -19.91 6.84
N SER A 215 -16.13 -19.63 8.14
CA SER A 215 -16.48 -18.30 8.65
C SER A 215 -15.25 -17.38 8.68
N LEU A 216 -15.38 -16.15 8.18
CA LEU A 216 -14.30 -15.16 8.16
C LEU A 216 -14.65 -13.89 8.93
N LEU A 217 -13.78 -13.47 9.84
CA LEU A 217 -13.80 -12.15 10.48
C LEU A 217 -12.74 -11.23 9.86
N ASN A 218 -13.15 -10.08 9.35
CA ASN A 218 -12.28 -9.07 8.77
C ASN A 218 -12.25 -7.83 9.67
N MET A 219 -11.13 -7.62 10.37
CA MET A 219 -10.93 -6.54 11.31
C MET A 219 -10.20 -5.36 10.65
N PHE A 220 -10.68 -4.14 10.89
CA PHE A 220 -10.25 -2.93 10.19
C PHE A 220 -10.61 -3.01 8.70
N SER A 221 -11.85 -3.43 8.41
CA SER A 221 -12.21 -3.88 7.08
C SER A 221 -12.15 -2.80 6.00
N TYR A 222 -12.18 -1.51 6.36
CA TYR A 222 -12.30 -0.38 5.44
C TYR A 222 -13.55 -0.51 4.55
N THR A 223 -13.39 -1.03 3.33
CA THR A 223 -14.47 -1.32 2.37
C THR A 223 -14.80 -2.81 2.28
N ALA A 224 -14.22 -3.65 3.13
CA ALA A 224 -14.41 -5.10 3.18
C ALA A 224 -13.92 -5.86 1.93
N ALA A 225 -12.88 -5.35 1.27
CA ALA A 225 -12.28 -5.99 0.09
C ALA A 225 -11.81 -7.44 0.34
N PHE A 226 -11.28 -7.75 1.53
CA PHE A 226 -10.98 -9.15 1.89
C PHE A 226 -12.22 -10.02 2.07
N SER A 227 -13.31 -9.45 2.58
CA SER A 227 -14.54 -10.18 2.83
C SER A 227 -15.24 -10.57 1.52
N VAL A 228 -15.32 -9.64 0.56
CA VAL A 228 -15.86 -9.95 -0.78
C VAL A 228 -14.98 -10.96 -1.51
N ALA A 229 -13.64 -10.84 -1.42
CA ALA A 229 -12.72 -11.84 -1.98
C ALA A 229 -12.95 -13.24 -1.39
N ALA A 230 -13.14 -13.33 -0.07
CA ALA A 230 -13.40 -14.59 0.62
C ALA A 230 -14.79 -15.17 0.28
N ALA A 231 -15.81 -14.34 0.18
CA ALA A 231 -17.15 -14.75 -0.23
C ALA A 231 -17.15 -15.32 -1.66
N MET A 232 -16.46 -14.64 -2.60
CA MET A 232 -16.24 -15.15 -3.96
C MET A 232 -15.46 -16.47 -3.99
N GLY A 233 -14.54 -16.68 -3.04
CA GLY A 233 -13.83 -17.94 -2.83
C GLY A 233 -14.61 -19.01 -2.04
N GLY A 234 -15.89 -18.78 -1.74
CA GLY A 234 -16.78 -19.75 -1.11
C GLY A 234 -16.77 -19.78 0.42
N ALA A 235 -16.40 -18.68 1.09
CA ALA A 235 -16.66 -18.52 2.53
C ALA A 235 -18.16 -18.56 2.83
N ILE A 236 -18.57 -19.29 3.87
CA ILE A 236 -19.99 -19.48 4.21
C ILE A 236 -20.59 -18.26 4.90
N GLU A 237 -19.76 -17.50 5.61
CA GLU A 237 -20.14 -16.32 6.37
C GLU A 237 -18.96 -15.37 6.43
N THR A 238 -19.22 -14.06 6.32
CA THR A 238 -18.20 -13.04 6.58
C THR A 238 -18.71 -12.00 7.55
N THR A 239 -17.89 -11.57 8.49
CA THR A 239 -18.16 -10.42 9.35
C THR A 239 -17.06 -9.38 9.16
N SER A 240 -17.44 -8.17 8.75
CA SER A 240 -16.54 -7.06 8.45
C SER A 240 -16.72 -5.97 9.50
N VAL A 241 -15.65 -5.63 10.22
CA VAL A 241 -15.67 -4.68 11.34
C VAL A 241 -14.81 -3.48 11.02
N ASP A 242 -15.43 -2.30 11.02
CA ASP A 242 -14.72 -1.02 10.85
C ASP A 242 -15.30 0.06 11.78
N LEU A 243 -14.48 1.06 12.10
CA LEU A 243 -14.91 2.18 12.96
C LEU A 243 -15.73 3.23 12.18
N ALA A 244 -15.45 3.40 10.90
CA ALA A 244 -16.08 4.44 10.08
C ALA A 244 -17.48 4.01 9.66
N LYS A 245 -18.48 4.89 9.83
CA LYS A 245 -19.87 4.61 9.39
C LYS A 245 -19.98 4.34 7.90
N ARG A 246 -19.15 5.03 7.09
CA ARG A 246 -19.13 4.90 5.64
C ARG A 246 -18.68 3.51 5.16
N SER A 247 -17.98 2.74 5.99
CA SER A 247 -17.55 1.37 5.66
C SER A 247 -18.71 0.51 5.18
N ARG A 248 -19.87 0.58 5.86
CA ARG A 248 -21.03 -0.26 5.55
C ARG A 248 -21.52 -0.08 4.11
N GLU A 249 -21.72 1.16 3.67
CA GLU A 249 -22.20 1.46 2.33
C GLU A 249 -21.20 1.03 1.26
N LEU A 250 -19.92 1.37 1.45
CA LEU A 250 -18.85 1.00 0.52
C LEU A 250 -18.67 -0.52 0.42
N SER A 251 -18.83 -1.23 1.54
CA SER A 251 -18.76 -2.69 1.58
C SER A 251 -19.94 -3.34 0.89
N VAL A 252 -21.17 -2.89 1.17
CA VAL A 252 -22.37 -3.45 0.54
C VAL A 252 -22.27 -3.34 -0.99
N ALA A 253 -21.76 -2.23 -1.52
CA ALA A 253 -21.59 -2.06 -2.95
C ALA A 253 -20.67 -3.10 -3.60
N HIS A 254 -19.59 -3.52 -2.94
CA HIS A 254 -18.74 -4.61 -3.45
C HIS A 254 -19.52 -5.92 -3.55
N PHE A 255 -20.31 -6.26 -2.54
CA PHE A 255 -21.08 -7.51 -2.53
C PHE A 255 -22.22 -7.50 -3.56
N GLU A 256 -22.94 -6.39 -3.69
CA GLU A 256 -24.00 -6.23 -4.68
C GLU A 256 -23.47 -6.32 -6.11
N GLN A 257 -22.32 -5.71 -6.40
CA GLN A 257 -21.65 -5.80 -7.70
C GLN A 257 -21.25 -7.23 -8.09
N ASN A 258 -20.98 -8.09 -7.11
CA ASN A 258 -20.66 -9.50 -7.34
C ASN A 258 -21.86 -10.43 -7.18
N HIS A 259 -23.08 -9.88 -7.03
CA HIS A 259 -24.33 -10.64 -6.89
C HIS A 259 -24.33 -11.62 -5.70
N LEU A 260 -23.64 -11.26 -4.61
CA LEU A 260 -23.58 -12.07 -3.40
C LEU A 260 -24.81 -11.83 -2.51
N ASP A 261 -25.33 -12.89 -1.91
CA ASP A 261 -26.40 -12.79 -0.91
C ASP A 261 -25.86 -12.15 0.38
N LEU A 262 -26.47 -11.04 0.80
CA LEU A 262 -26.06 -10.32 2.00
C LEU A 262 -26.52 -10.98 3.30
N SER A 263 -27.37 -12.01 3.25
CA SER A 263 -27.95 -12.64 4.46
C SER A 263 -26.92 -13.24 5.42
N THR A 264 -25.79 -13.73 4.88
CA THR A 264 -24.67 -14.33 5.63
C THR A 264 -23.42 -13.43 5.65
N HIS A 265 -23.57 -12.15 5.29
CA HIS A 265 -22.48 -11.19 5.25
C HIS A 265 -22.80 -9.98 6.13
N HIS A 266 -22.05 -9.84 7.21
CA HIS A 266 -22.34 -8.89 8.29
C HIS A 266 -21.38 -7.70 8.26
N PHE A 267 -21.94 -6.49 8.19
CA PHE A 267 -21.18 -5.23 8.18
C PHE A 267 -21.39 -4.48 9.50
N VAL A 268 -20.37 -4.48 10.36
CA VAL A 268 -20.43 -4.00 11.73
C VAL A 268 -19.63 -2.71 11.87
N VAL A 269 -20.30 -1.63 12.26
CA VAL A 269 -19.66 -0.35 12.59
C VAL A 269 -19.34 -0.31 14.09
N MET A 270 -18.09 -0.65 14.46
CA MET A 270 -17.65 -0.75 15.85
C MET A 270 -16.12 -0.56 15.96
N ASP A 271 -15.64 -0.03 17.09
CA ASP A 271 -14.22 -0.10 17.41
C ASP A 271 -13.77 -1.56 17.53
N VAL A 272 -12.68 -1.92 16.86
CA VAL A 272 -12.14 -3.29 16.80
C VAL A 272 -11.91 -3.90 18.18
N PHE A 273 -11.41 -3.12 19.15
CA PHE A 273 -11.18 -3.63 20.51
C PHE A 273 -12.48 -3.82 21.30
N ASP A 274 -13.50 -3.00 21.03
CA ASP A 274 -14.84 -3.21 21.58
C ASP A 274 -15.52 -4.42 20.92
N TYR A 275 -15.24 -4.71 19.64
CA TYR A 275 -15.75 -5.89 18.95
C TYR A 275 -15.17 -7.20 19.49
N PHE A 276 -13.86 -7.26 19.79
CA PHE A 276 -13.27 -8.45 20.45
C PHE A 276 -14.00 -8.80 21.75
N LYS A 277 -14.28 -7.81 22.61
CA LYS A 277 -15.04 -7.99 23.85
C LYS A 277 -16.48 -8.45 23.57
N TYR A 278 -17.12 -7.88 22.55
CA TYR A 278 -18.47 -8.26 22.13
C TYR A 278 -18.51 -9.72 21.69
N ALA A 279 -17.62 -10.12 20.77
CA ALA A 279 -17.53 -11.46 20.22
C ALA A 279 -17.28 -12.49 21.33
N LYS A 280 -16.31 -12.22 22.21
CA LYS A 280 -16.01 -13.07 23.38
C LYS A 280 -17.22 -13.24 24.30
N ARG A 281 -17.91 -12.15 24.66
CA ARG A 281 -19.13 -12.20 25.50
C ARG A 281 -20.27 -12.98 24.84
N LYS A 282 -20.35 -12.95 23.51
CA LYS A 282 -21.35 -13.66 22.72
C LYS A 282 -20.92 -15.08 22.32
N ASN A 283 -19.74 -15.53 22.74
CA ASN A 283 -19.13 -16.80 22.35
C ASN A 283 -19.07 -16.97 20.82
N LEU A 284 -18.81 -15.89 20.08
CA LEU A 284 -18.59 -15.95 18.64
C LEU A 284 -17.17 -16.45 18.37
N THR A 285 -17.05 -17.35 17.40
CA THR A 285 -15.76 -17.90 16.94
C THR A 285 -15.71 -17.89 15.42
N PHE A 286 -14.51 -17.71 14.87
CA PHE A 286 -14.28 -17.61 13.43
C PHE A 286 -13.14 -18.52 12.98
N ASP A 287 -13.28 -19.13 11.81
CA ASP A 287 -12.27 -20.05 11.27
C ASP A 287 -11.10 -19.31 10.63
N VAL A 288 -11.36 -18.10 10.09
CA VAL A 288 -10.35 -17.21 9.52
C VAL A 288 -10.51 -15.81 10.11
N ILE A 289 -9.44 -15.21 10.61
CA ILE A 289 -9.44 -13.82 11.09
C ILE A 289 -8.39 -13.02 10.32
N VAL A 290 -8.83 -11.98 9.61
CA VAL A 290 -7.96 -10.99 8.94
C VAL A 290 -7.78 -9.78 9.86
N ILE A 291 -6.53 -9.34 10.03
CA ILE A 291 -6.16 -8.21 10.89
C ILE A 291 -5.26 -7.27 10.06
N ASP A 292 -5.81 -6.16 9.58
CA ASP A 292 -5.08 -5.18 8.77
C ASP A 292 -5.26 -3.74 9.30
N PRO A 293 -4.69 -3.43 10.48
CA PRO A 293 -4.86 -2.12 11.08
C PRO A 293 -4.07 -1.04 10.33
N PRO A 294 -4.53 0.23 10.39
CA PRO A 294 -3.67 1.35 10.03
C PRO A 294 -2.41 1.36 10.90
N SER A 295 -1.28 1.81 10.33
CA SER A 295 0.01 1.90 11.03
C SER A 295 -0.07 2.64 12.37
N PHE A 296 -0.93 3.65 12.44
CA PHE A 296 -1.25 4.40 13.64
C PHE A 296 -2.73 4.81 13.62
N ALA A 297 -3.41 4.68 14.75
CA ALA A 297 -4.77 5.19 14.94
C ALA A 297 -4.92 5.83 16.31
N ARG A 298 -5.76 6.87 16.37
CA ARG A 298 -6.14 7.52 17.62
C ARG A 298 -7.64 7.73 17.63
N ASN A 299 -8.31 7.22 18.65
CA ASN A 299 -9.70 7.53 18.92
C ASN A 299 -9.83 8.19 20.31
N LYS A 300 -11.06 8.53 20.74
CA LYS A 300 -11.30 9.21 22.03
C LYS A 300 -10.86 8.38 23.25
N LYS A 301 -10.78 7.05 23.14
CA LYS A 301 -10.50 6.13 24.25
C LYS A 301 -9.06 5.62 24.27
N GLN A 302 -8.42 5.48 23.11
CA GLN A 302 -7.12 4.81 22.97
C GLN A 302 -6.30 5.31 21.78
N THR A 303 -4.99 5.12 21.91
CA THR A 303 -4.02 5.28 20.81
C THR A 303 -3.46 3.91 20.48
N PHE A 304 -3.39 3.57 19.20
CA PHE A 304 -2.87 2.31 18.69
C PHE A 304 -1.67 2.57 17.77
N SER A 305 -0.59 1.83 17.97
CA SER A 305 0.59 1.84 17.10
C SER A 305 0.98 0.40 16.76
N VAL A 306 1.03 0.03 15.48
CA VAL A 306 1.41 -1.33 15.04
C VAL A 306 2.73 -1.79 15.67
N SER A 307 3.73 -0.91 15.72
CA SER A 307 5.05 -1.21 16.31
C SER A 307 5.04 -1.59 17.80
N LYS A 308 4.02 -1.16 18.55
CA LYS A 308 3.91 -1.35 20.00
C LYS A 308 2.82 -2.33 20.40
N ASP A 309 1.68 -2.28 19.70
CA ASP A 309 0.40 -2.81 20.17
C ASP A 309 -0.12 -4.00 19.36
N TYR A 310 0.50 -4.37 18.24
CA TYR A 310 -0.02 -5.44 17.37
C TYR A 310 -0.19 -6.78 18.10
N HIS A 311 0.70 -7.11 19.04
CA HIS A 311 0.56 -8.31 19.88
C HIS A 311 -0.80 -8.41 20.60
N LYS A 312 -1.42 -7.27 20.98
CA LYS A 312 -2.73 -7.24 21.63
C LYS A 312 -3.83 -7.73 20.69
N LEU A 313 -3.78 -7.32 19.42
CA LEU A 313 -4.73 -7.79 18.41
C LEU A 313 -4.64 -9.30 18.21
N ILE A 314 -3.42 -9.84 18.19
CA ILE A 314 -3.20 -11.29 18.07
C ILE A 314 -3.72 -12.03 19.29
N THR A 315 -3.45 -11.54 20.51
CA THR A 315 -3.96 -12.17 21.74
C THR A 315 -5.49 -12.22 21.76
N GLU A 316 -6.17 -11.12 21.43
CA GLU A 316 -7.63 -11.05 21.42
C GLU A 316 -8.23 -11.89 20.26
N ALA A 317 -7.57 -11.92 19.10
CA ALA A 317 -8.00 -12.77 17.98
C ALA A 317 -7.94 -14.26 18.33
N LEU A 318 -6.90 -14.70 19.04
CA LEU A 318 -6.76 -16.09 19.50
C LEU A 318 -7.83 -16.53 20.50
N ASP A 319 -8.53 -15.60 21.15
CA ASP A 319 -9.63 -15.89 22.08
C ASP A 319 -10.97 -16.14 21.36
N ILE A 320 -11.09 -15.71 20.10
CA ILE A 320 -12.30 -15.86 19.26
C ILE A 320 -12.01 -16.60 17.95
N LEU A 321 -10.86 -17.27 17.86
CA LEU A 321 -10.49 -18.11 16.73
C LEU A 321 -10.98 -19.54 16.99
N SER A 322 -11.60 -20.16 15.99
CA SER A 322 -11.93 -21.60 16.03
C SER A 322 -10.66 -22.44 16.20
N PRO A 323 -10.75 -23.64 16.82
CA PRO A 323 -9.65 -24.60 16.80
C PRO A 323 -9.20 -24.88 15.36
N LYS A 324 -7.88 -24.95 15.14
CA LYS A 324 -7.27 -25.08 13.81
C LYS A 324 -7.53 -23.91 12.86
N GLY A 325 -7.95 -22.76 13.39
CA GLY A 325 -8.22 -21.56 12.62
C GLY A 325 -6.96 -20.91 12.02
N THR A 326 -7.18 -19.93 11.16
CA THR A 326 -6.14 -19.18 10.45
C THR A 326 -6.22 -17.70 10.78
N ILE A 327 -5.07 -17.08 11.08
CA ILE A 327 -4.95 -15.62 11.19
C ILE A 327 -4.18 -15.10 9.97
N ILE A 328 -4.73 -14.10 9.28
CA ILE A 328 -4.04 -13.31 8.27
C ILE A 328 -3.65 -11.97 8.91
N ALA A 329 -2.41 -11.87 9.37
CA ALA A 329 -1.87 -10.70 10.04
C ALA A 329 -1.15 -9.80 9.03
N SER A 330 -1.74 -8.66 8.68
CA SER A 330 -1.22 -7.69 7.72
C SER A 330 -0.72 -6.40 8.38
N THR A 331 0.28 -5.75 7.77
CA THR A 331 0.65 -4.36 8.04
C THR A 331 1.36 -3.72 6.84
N ASN A 332 1.06 -2.44 6.60
CA ASN A 332 1.72 -1.58 5.61
C ASN A 332 2.78 -0.63 6.24
N ALA A 333 3.16 -0.86 7.49
CA ALA A 333 4.08 0.01 8.22
C ALA A 333 5.52 -0.06 7.65
N ALA A 334 5.91 0.94 6.86
CA ALA A 334 7.25 1.03 6.27
C ALA A 334 8.38 1.11 7.32
N ASN A 335 8.10 1.68 8.49
CA ASN A 335 9.06 1.80 9.59
C ASN A 335 9.21 0.51 10.43
N MET A 336 8.55 -0.58 10.06
CA MET A 336 8.54 -1.84 10.78
C MET A 336 9.08 -2.96 9.90
N THR A 337 10.16 -3.62 10.35
CA THR A 337 10.76 -4.73 9.61
C THR A 337 9.95 -6.01 9.76
N VAL A 338 10.12 -6.96 8.83
CA VAL A 338 9.52 -8.30 8.91
C VAL A 338 9.80 -8.96 10.26
N ASN A 339 11.05 -8.87 10.75
CA ASN A 339 11.45 -9.44 12.03
C ASN A 339 10.78 -8.76 13.23
N GLN A 340 10.62 -7.44 13.21
CA GLN A 340 9.88 -6.73 14.26
C GLN A 340 8.41 -7.13 14.26
N PHE A 341 7.82 -7.30 13.07
CA PHE A 341 6.44 -7.75 12.93
C PHE A 341 6.22 -9.17 13.44
N LYS A 342 7.06 -10.10 13.01
CA LYS A 342 7.05 -11.47 13.52
C LYS A 342 7.20 -11.52 15.04
N LYS A 343 8.06 -10.67 15.64
CA LYS A 343 8.19 -10.57 17.10
C LYS A 343 6.90 -10.11 17.79
N GLN A 344 6.17 -9.14 17.23
CA GLN A 344 4.87 -8.73 17.77
C GLN A 344 3.84 -9.86 17.68
N ILE A 345 3.79 -10.58 16.56
CA ILE A 345 2.90 -11.74 16.40
C ILE A 345 3.22 -12.81 17.45
N ILE A 346 4.47 -13.25 17.55
CA ILE A 346 4.88 -14.27 18.53
C ILE A 346 4.63 -13.81 19.97
N LYS A 347 4.82 -12.52 20.28
CA LYS A 347 4.46 -11.97 21.60
C LYS A 347 2.98 -12.13 21.90
N GLY A 348 2.10 -11.95 20.90
CA GLY A 348 0.65 -12.12 21.05
C GLY A 348 0.21 -13.56 21.25
N PHE A 349 0.95 -14.52 20.69
CA PHE A 349 0.73 -15.96 20.90
C PHE A 349 1.04 -16.42 22.34
N GLY A 350 1.91 -15.69 23.07
CA GLY A 350 2.30 -16.04 24.44
C GLY A 350 2.88 -17.46 24.51
N ASN A 351 2.21 -18.35 25.25
CA ASN A 351 2.61 -19.75 25.39
C ASN A 351 2.11 -20.66 24.26
N ARG A 352 1.14 -20.20 23.45
CA ARG A 352 0.67 -20.94 22.26
C ARG A 352 1.75 -20.87 21.18
N ARG A 353 1.73 -21.80 20.22
CA ARG A 353 2.65 -21.78 19.07
C ARG A 353 1.87 -21.85 17.76
N PRO A 354 2.24 -21.04 16.75
CA PRO A 354 1.70 -21.23 15.42
C PRO A 354 2.16 -22.60 14.87
N GLU A 355 1.28 -23.25 14.13
CA GLU A 355 1.61 -24.46 13.38
C GLU A 355 2.54 -24.13 12.21
N SER A 356 2.19 -23.08 11.46
CA SER A 356 2.94 -22.57 10.33
C SER A 356 2.72 -21.07 10.18
N MET A 357 3.70 -20.40 9.55
CA MET A 357 3.63 -18.98 9.20
C MET A 357 4.21 -18.80 7.79
N CYS A 358 3.39 -18.35 6.85
CA CYS A 358 3.82 -18.00 5.50
C CYS A 358 3.82 -16.48 5.34
N LEU A 359 4.90 -15.91 4.80
CA LEU A 359 5.04 -14.47 4.56
C LEU A 359 4.70 -14.16 3.10
N GLN A 360 3.84 -13.17 2.90
CA GLN A 360 3.64 -12.46 1.64
C GLN A 360 4.04 -10.99 1.84
N GLN A 361 4.51 -10.35 0.78
CA GLN A 361 4.91 -8.95 0.76
C GLN A 361 4.39 -8.28 -0.53
N LEU A 362 4.94 -7.13 -0.94
CA LEU A 362 4.44 -6.42 -2.11
C LEU A 362 4.42 -7.29 -3.38
N PRO A 363 3.33 -7.21 -4.17
CA PRO A 363 3.21 -7.92 -5.43
C PRO A 363 4.07 -7.28 -6.53
N SER A 364 4.18 -7.98 -7.66
CA SER A 364 5.14 -7.63 -8.72
C SER A 364 4.94 -6.27 -9.40
N ASP A 365 3.72 -5.72 -9.43
CA ASP A 365 3.41 -4.37 -9.91
C ASP A 365 3.81 -3.27 -8.90
N PHE A 366 3.94 -3.62 -7.62
CA PHE A 366 4.53 -2.77 -6.59
C PHE A 366 6.04 -3.04 -6.49
N THR A 367 6.76 -2.72 -7.56
CA THR A 367 8.21 -2.92 -7.67
C THR A 367 8.97 -2.31 -6.50
N ILE A 368 10.03 -2.97 -6.05
CA ILE A 368 10.83 -2.55 -4.89
C ILE A 368 12.26 -2.22 -5.30
N ASN A 369 12.93 -1.37 -4.50
CA ASN A 369 14.38 -1.28 -4.56
C ASN A 369 14.98 -2.43 -3.74
N LYS A 370 15.58 -3.41 -4.42
CA LYS A 370 16.19 -4.58 -3.77
C LYS A 370 17.36 -4.23 -2.83
N ALA A 371 18.00 -3.08 -3.01
CA ALA A 371 19.04 -2.59 -2.12
C ALA A 371 18.50 -1.93 -0.84
N ASP A 372 17.19 -1.65 -0.79
CA ASP A 372 16.54 -1.02 0.36
C ASP A 372 15.25 -1.76 0.76
N GLU A 373 15.35 -2.63 1.76
CA GLU A 373 14.24 -3.42 2.28
C GLU A 373 13.04 -2.56 2.74
N ARG A 374 13.24 -1.27 3.03
CA ARG A 374 12.16 -0.35 3.44
C ARG A 374 11.15 -0.11 2.32
N SER A 375 11.58 -0.23 1.07
CA SER A 375 10.70 -0.13 -0.10
C SER A 375 9.68 -1.27 -0.16
N ASN A 376 9.99 -2.43 0.46
CA ASN A 376 9.05 -3.54 0.61
C ASN A 376 8.22 -3.40 1.90
N TYR A 377 7.34 -2.41 1.91
CA TYR A 377 6.65 -1.97 3.13
C TYR A 377 5.51 -2.88 3.58
N LEU A 378 4.91 -3.68 2.69
CA LEU A 378 3.85 -4.63 3.03
C LEU A 378 4.43 -5.89 3.67
N LYS A 379 3.81 -6.34 4.77
CA LYS A 379 4.10 -7.63 5.39
C LYS A 379 2.78 -8.30 5.77
N VAL A 380 2.53 -9.49 5.24
CA VAL A 380 1.34 -10.27 5.56
C VAL A 380 1.76 -11.68 5.95
N PHE A 381 1.48 -12.07 7.20
CA PHE A 381 1.66 -13.44 7.67
C PHE A 381 0.33 -14.18 7.65
N THR A 382 0.24 -15.26 6.89
CA THR A 382 -0.83 -16.27 7.04
C THR A 382 -0.36 -17.31 8.05
N ILE A 383 -1.12 -17.47 9.13
CA ILE A 383 -0.72 -18.21 10.33
C ILE A 383 -1.78 -19.26 10.63
N LYS A 384 -1.42 -20.55 10.57
CA LYS A 384 -2.28 -21.64 11.05
C LYS A 384 -2.02 -21.91 12.53
N VAL A 385 -3.07 -22.12 13.31
CA VAL A 385 -3.00 -22.47 14.73
C VAL A 385 -3.28 -23.96 14.88
N ARG A 386 -2.60 -24.66 15.81
CA ARG A 386 -2.78 -26.12 15.99
C ARG A 386 -4.06 -26.49 16.72
N GLU A 387 -4.32 -25.79 17.83
CA GLU A 387 -5.44 -26.01 18.77
C GLU A 387 -5.89 -24.68 19.34
#